data_AF-A0A1G1E687-F1
#
_entry.id   AF-A0A1G1E687-F1
#
_cell.length_a   1.000
_cell.length_b   1.000
_cell.length_c   1.000
_cell.angle_alpha   90.00
_cell.angle_beta   90.00
_cell.angle_gamma   90.00
#
_symmetry.space_group_name_H-M   'P 1'
#
loop_
_entity.id
_entity.type
_entity.pdbx_description
1 polymer ?
#
loop_
_entity_poly.entity_id
_entity_poly.type
_entity_poly.pdbx_seq_one_letter_code
_entity_poly.pdbx_strand_id
1 'polypeptide(L)'
;MYQKVGQRQLIISFVLGMAIFLATSRVRGEIYQWVDNEGQVHFTDNWGQVPESFRERVILQKGWELNPLFKETSETMQVAKVIDGDTIVLANGKKVRYNGIDAPEIHHPARMPEECGQEALKANNELVEGKEIRLEFDRTKKDRYGRLLAYVFAGDNFVNAELIKQGYARVTASRTNLKYHELFLGLQREARDNDRGLWGGCGGKGSK
;
A
#
# COMPACT_ATOMS: atom_id res chain seq x y z
N MET A 1 -85.46 3.05 3.87
CA MET A 1 -85.48 2.35 2.57
C MET A 1 -84.16 2.67 1.89
N TYR A 2 -83.16 1.80 1.73
CA TYR A 2 -83.10 0.34 1.50
C TYR A 2 -83.26 -0.08 0.02
N GLN A 3 -82.15 0.01 -0.75
CA GLN A 3 -81.71 -0.88 -1.84
C GLN A 3 -80.14 -0.80 -1.82
N LYS A 4 -79.28 -1.85 -1.78
CA LYS A 4 -79.15 -3.17 -2.48
C LYS A 4 -79.06 -2.97 -4.02
N VAL A 5 -78.14 -3.50 -4.84
CA VAL A 5 -77.03 -4.51 -4.83
C VAL A 5 -75.96 -3.98 -5.84
N GLY A 6 -74.65 -4.33 -5.91
CA GLY A 6 -73.76 -5.29 -5.23
C GLY A 6 -73.01 -6.20 -6.24
N GLN A 7 -71.87 -6.82 -5.84
CA GLN A 7 -70.92 -7.63 -6.67
C GLN A 7 -69.93 -6.82 -7.55
N ARG A 8 -68.64 -7.20 -7.74
CA ARG A 8 -67.81 -8.34 -7.24
C ARG A 8 -66.30 -7.99 -7.30
N GLN A 9 -65.54 -8.47 -6.32
CA GLN A 9 -64.10 -8.84 -6.31
C GLN A 9 -63.04 -7.98 -7.05
N LEU A 10 -62.01 -7.53 -6.32
CA LEU A 10 -60.72 -8.28 -6.25
C LEU A 10 -59.92 -7.86 -4.99
N ILE A 11 -59.38 -8.81 -4.24
CA ILE A 11 -58.41 -8.55 -3.17
C ILE A 11 -57.02 -8.74 -3.77
N ILE A 12 -56.23 -7.68 -3.89
CA ILE A 12 -54.79 -7.78 -4.13
C ILE A 12 -54.09 -7.29 -2.86
N SER A 13 -53.78 -8.25 -1.98
CA SER A 13 -52.89 -8.02 -0.85
C SER A 13 -51.47 -7.81 -1.37
N PHE A 14 -51.09 -6.55 -1.58
CA PHE A 14 -49.70 -6.22 -1.87
C PHE A 14 -48.89 -6.37 -0.57
N VAL A 15 -48.35 -7.57 -0.35
CA VAL A 15 -47.28 -7.77 0.62
C VAL A 15 -46.10 -6.95 0.12
N LEU A 16 -45.92 -5.76 0.70
CA LEU A 16 -44.75 -4.94 0.45
C LEU A 16 -43.56 -5.67 1.09
N GLY A 17 -42.96 -6.58 0.31
CA GLY A 17 -41.76 -7.29 0.70
C GLY A 17 -40.70 -6.27 1.04
N MET A 18 -40.44 -6.10 2.34
CA MET A 18 -39.35 -5.28 2.84
C MET A 18 -38.05 -6.01 2.49
N ALA A 19 -37.65 -5.89 1.23
CA ALA A 19 -36.36 -6.33 0.75
C ALA A 19 -35.33 -5.47 1.47
N ILE A 20 -34.84 -6.00 2.59
CA ILE A 20 -33.67 -5.49 3.28
C ILE A 20 -32.53 -5.67 2.29
N PHE A 21 -32.32 -4.65 1.47
CA PHE A 21 -31.12 -4.49 0.69
C PHE A 21 -30.01 -4.25 1.72
N LEU A 22 -29.43 -5.35 2.22
CA LEU A 22 -28.11 -5.33 2.80
C LEU A 22 -27.17 -4.91 1.68
N ALA A 23 -27.10 -3.60 1.48
CA ALA A 23 -26.10 -2.95 0.68
C ALA A 23 -24.76 -3.23 1.37
N THR A 24 -24.19 -4.39 1.03
CA THR A 24 -22.81 -4.71 1.35
C THR A 24 -21.98 -3.70 0.60
N SER A 25 -21.66 -2.60 1.30
CA SER A 25 -20.67 -1.63 0.88
C SER A 25 -19.36 -2.39 0.75
N ARG A 26 -19.08 -2.86 -0.47
CA ARG A 26 -17.75 -3.27 -0.90
C ARG A 26 -16.88 -2.02 -0.83
N VAL A 27 -16.35 -1.76 0.36
CA VAL A 27 -15.30 -0.77 0.55
C VAL A 27 -14.11 -1.30 -0.21
N ARG A 28 -13.80 -0.65 -1.32
CA ARG A 28 -12.62 -0.95 -2.13
C ARG A 28 -11.39 -0.41 -1.40
N GLY A 29 -10.29 -1.15 -1.51
CA GLY A 29 -8.99 -0.71 -1.05
C GLY A 29 -8.34 0.21 -2.06
N GLU A 30 -8.93 1.39 -2.27
CA GLU A 30 -8.46 2.33 -3.28
C GLU A 30 -7.20 3.03 -2.75
N ILE A 31 -6.04 2.71 -3.33
CA ILE A 31 -4.86 3.56 -3.21
C ILE A 31 -5.07 4.73 -4.16
N TYR A 32 -5.13 5.92 -3.58
CA TYR A 32 -5.24 7.18 -4.29
C TYR A 32 -3.83 7.69 -4.59
N GLN A 33 -3.48 7.77 -5.87
CA GLN A 33 -2.24 8.36 -6.34
C GLN A 33 -2.53 9.76 -6.90
N TRP A 34 -1.79 10.78 -6.47
CA TRP A 34 -1.78 12.08 -7.14
C TRP A 34 -0.36 12.58 -7.38
N VAL A 35 -0.21 13.53 -8.28
CA VAL A 35 1.05 14.26 -8.49
C VAL A 35 0.80 15.70 -8.07
N ASP A 36 1.69 16.26 -7.25
CA ASP A 36 1.61 17.65 -6.85
C ASP A 36 2.17 18.62 -7.91
N ASN A 37 2.22 19.90 -7.58
CA ASN A 37 2.67 20.94 -8.49
C ASN A 37 4.20 20.93 -8.71
N GLU A 38 4.96 20.21 -7.88
CA GLU A 38 6.41 20.04 -7.99
C GLU A 38 6.78 18.75 -8.74
N GLY A 39 5.78 17.99 -9.20
CA GLY A 39 5.97 16.70 -9.85
C GLY A 39 6.18 15.54 -8.87
N GLN A 40 6.02 15.76 -7.56
CA GLN A 40 6.15 14.70 -6.57
C GLN A 40 4.88 13.86 -6.53
N VAL A 41 5.05 12.54 -6.67
CA VAL A 41 3.94 11.58 -6.58
C VAL A 41 3.65 11.22 -5.13
N HIS A 42 2.40 11.33 -4.73
CA HIS A 42 1.89 11.04 -3.39
C HIS A 42 0.89 9.88 -3.43
N PHE A 43 0.78 9.17 -2.30
CA PHE A 43 -0.08 8.02 -2.13
C PHE A 43 -0.80 8.05 -0.79
N THR A 44 -2.05 7.60 -0.76
CA THR A 44 -2.76 7.29 0.48
C THR A 44 -3.82 6.21 0.25
N ASP A 45 -4.16 5.43 1.26
CA ASP A 45 -5.39 4.61 1.29
C ASP A 45 -6.57 5.35 1.97
N ASN A 46 -6.46 6.68 2.09
CA ASN A 46 -7.43 7.56 2.74
C ASN A 46 -7.86 8.71 1.81
N TRP A 47 -9.06 8.62 1.22
CA TRP A 47 -9.60 9.70 0.38
C TRP A 47 -9.64 11.06 1.10
N GLY A 48 -9.86 11.05 2.43
CA GLY A 48 -9.90 12.27 3.24
C GLY A 48 -8.58 13.04 3.26
N GLN A 49 -7.45 12.38 3.00
CA GLN A 49 -6.11 13.00 2.98
C GLN A 49 -5.68 13.48 1.60
N VAL A 50 -6.35 13.06 0.52
CA VAL A 50 -6.12 13.65 -0.80
C VAL A 50 -6.53 15.13 -0.72
N PRO A 51 -5.60 16.09 -0.90
CA PRO A 51 -5.96 17.50 -0.80
C PRO A 51 -6.92 17.87 -1.93
N GLU A 52 -7.90 18.72 -1.62
CA GLU A 52 -9.03 18.96 -2.51
C GLU A 52 -8.61 19.44 -3.91
N SER A 53 -7.57 20.27 -3.98
CA SER A 53 -6.93 20.76 -5.21
C SER A 53 -6.34 19.68 -6.13
N PHE A 54 -6.19 18.44 -5.65
CA PHE A 54 -5.65 17.30 -6.40
C PHE A 54 -6.67 16.18 -6.63
N ARG A 55 -7.86 16.22 -6.01
CA ARG A 55 -8.87 15.14 -6.10
C ARG A 55 -9.31 14.81 -7.52
N GLU A 56 -9.42 15.83 -8.39
CA GLU A 56 -9.75 15.65 -9.81
C GLU A 56 -8.59 15.06 -10.65
N ARG A 57 -7.36 15.10 -10.13
CA ARG A 57 -6.14 14.57 -10.76
C ARG A 57 -5.67 13.24 -10.13
N VAL A 58 -6.50 12.61 -9.31
CA VAL A 58 -6.17 11.30 -8.72
C VAL A 58 -6.28 10.21 -9.77
N ILE A 59 -5.19 9.44 -9.94
CA ILE A 59 -5.21 8.18 -10.66
C ILE A 59 -5.77 7.12 -9.71
N LEU A 60 -7.06 6.85 -9.86
CA LEU A 60 -7.72 5.73 -9.17
C LEU A 60 -7.28 4.40 -9.79
N GLN A 61 -6.39 3.67 -9.10
CA GLN A 61 -6.13 2.27 -9.44
C GLN A 61 -7.30 1.39 -8.96
N LYS A 62 -8.38 1.38 -9.74
CA LYS A 62 -9.60 0.60 -9.47
C LYS A 62 -9.33 -0.90 -9.69
N GLY A 63 -9.12 -1.66 -8.62
CA GLY A 63 -9.00 -3.12 -8.80
C GLY A 63 -8.79 -4.02 -7.59
N TRP A 64 -8.58 -3.53 -6.37
CA TRP A 64 -8.17 -4.39 -5.25
C TRP A 64 -9.02 -4.17 -3.99
N GLU A 65 -9.62 -5.25 -3.48
CA GLU A 65 -10.35 -5.23 -2.21
C GLU A 65 -9.34 -5.30 -1.04
N LEU A 66 -8.97 -4.15 -0.47
CA LEU A 66 -8.58 -4.11 0.95
C LEU A 66 -9.88 -4.22 1.76
N ASN A 67 -9.97 -5.25 2.59
CA ASN A 67 -11.12 -5.42 3.47
C ASN A 67 -11.18 -4.22 4.45
N PRO A 68 -12.32 -3.51 4.58
CA PRO A 68 -12.44 -2.30 5.42
C PRO A 68 -12.02 -2.49 6.87
N LEU A 69 -12.09 -3.72 7.40
CA LEU A 69 -11.59 -4.04 8.75
C LEU A 69 -10.09 -3.74 8.91
N PHE A 70 -9.28 -3.72 7.84
CA PHE A 70 -7.85 -3.40 7.91
C PHE A 70 -7.52 -1.97 8.36
N LYS A 71 -8.49 -1.04 8.38
CA LYS A 71 -8.23 0.34 8.83
C LYS A 71 -8.59 0.58 10.30
N GLU A 72 -9.53 -0.20 10.86
CA GLU A 72 -9.94 -0.11 12.27
C GLU A 72 -9.42 -1.27 13.14
N THR A 73 -8.97 -2.39 12.56
CA THR A 73 -8.55 -3.59 13.33
C THR A 73 -7.16 -4.12 12.98
N SER A 74 -6.33 -3.37 12.24
CA SER A 74 -4.93 -3.78 12.03
C SER A 74 -4.09 -3.47 13.27
N GLU A 75 -3.58 -4.51 13.91
CA GLU A 75 -2.56 -4.39 14.96
C GLU A 75 -1.35 -3.60 14.44
N THR A 76 -1.07 -2.46 15.05
CA THR A 76 0.17 -1.71 14.82
C THR A 76 1.33 -2.37 15.54
N MET A 77 2.51 -2.26 14.96
CA MET A 77 3.74 -2.87 15.46
C MET A 77 4.84 -1.81 15.47
N GLN A 78 5.48 -1.59 16.62
CA GLN A 78 6.65 -0.72 16.67
C GLN A 78 7.85 -1.35 15.95
N VAL A 79 8.55 -0.57 15.12
CA VAL A 79 9.85 -0.92 14.56
C VAL A 79 10.92 -0.69 15.62
N ALA A 80 11.72 -1.73 15.89
CA ALA A 80 12.80 -1.69 16.87
C ALA A 80 14.20 -1.57 16.24
N LYS A 81 14.31 -1.90 14.93
CA LYS A 81 15.54 -1.72 14.14
C LYS A 81 15.28 -1.89 12.65
N VAL A 82 15.81 -0.99 11.81
CA VAL A 82 16.03 -1.25 10.38
C VAL A 82 17.34 -2.03 10.16
N ILE A 83 17.31 -3.05 9.30
CA ILE A 83 18.47 -3.90 8.96
C ILE A 83 19.14 -3.43 7.67
N ASP A 84 18.35 -3.12 6.65
CA ASP A 84 18.78 -2.70 5.32
C ASP A 84 17.62 -1.91 4.64
N GLY A 85 17.72 -1.63 3.35
CA GLY A 85 16.71 -0.86 2.63
C GLY A 85 15.33 -1.52 2.48
N ASP A 86 15.16 -2.80 2.83
CA ASP A 86 13.89 -3.52 2.68
C ASP A 86 13.54 -4.53 3.81
N THR A 87 14.38 -4.60 4.85
CA THR A 87 14.23 -5.53 5.98
C THR A 87 14.29 -4.79 7.31
N ILE A 88 13.36 -5.12 8.21
CA ILE A 88 13.25 -4.54 9.56
C ILE A 88 13.01 -5.61 10.63
N VAL A 89 13.21 -5.23 11.89
CA VAL A 89 12.86 -5.99 13.09
C VAL A 89 11.82 -5.22 13.90
N LEU A 90 10.74 -5.89 14.27
CA LEU A 90 9.70 -5.34 15.14
C LEU A 90 10.10 -5.50 16.61
N ALA A 91 9.45 -4.75 17.51
CA ALA A 91 9.66 -4.85 18.96
C ALA A 91 9.44 -6.27 19.54
N ASN A 92 8.62 -7.11 18.89
CA ASN A 92 8.44 -8.52 19.26
C ASN A 92 9.48 -9.49 18.64
N GLY A 93 10.59 -8.96 18.10
CA GLY A 93 11.69 -9.73 17.51
C GLY A 93 11.42 -10.33 16.13
N LYS A 94 10.20 -10.22 15.59
CA LYS A 94 9.88 -10.72 14.25
C LYS A 94 10.58 -9.87 13.18
N LYS A 95 11.20 -10.54 12.21
CA LYS A 95 11.76 -9.91 11.01
C LYS A 95 10.69 -9.76 9.92
N VAL A 96 10.64 -8.61 9.28
CA VAL A 96 9.78 -8.33 8.11
C VAL A 96 10.68 -8.00 6.92
N ARG A 97 10.39 -8.60 5.76
CA ARG A 97 11.01 -8.32 4.46
C ARG A 97 9.94 -7.72 3.54
N TYR A 98 10.23 -6.58 2.92
CA TYR A 98 9.24 -5.77 2.21
C TYR A 98 8.84 -6.45 0.89
N ASN A 99 7.59 -6.86 0.81
CA ASN A 99 7.13 -7.69 -0.29
C ASN A 99 7.08 -6.91 -1.62
N GLY A 100 7.52 -7.56 -2.71
CA GLY A 100 7.50 -7.01 -4.07
C GLY A 100 8.64 -6.05 -4.42
N ILE A 101 9.58 -5.79 -3.50
CA ILE A 101 10.74 -4.91 -3.71
C ILE A 101 12.04 -5.61 -3.30
N ASP A 102 13.19 -5.10 -3.73
CA ASP A 102 14.54 -5.55 -3.32
C ASP A 102 15.50 -4.34 -3.32
N ALA A 103 16.07 -4.06 -2.15
CA ALA A 103 17.06 -3.01 -1.94
C ALA A 103 18.49 -3.60 -1.91
N PRO A 104 19.55 -2.81 -2.16
CA PRO A 104 20.92 -3.32 -2.15
C PRO A 104 21.31 -3.82 -0.76
N GLU A 105 21.90 -5.02 -0.71
CA GLU A 105 22.26 -5.71 0.53
C GLU A 105 23.53 -5.11 1.16
N ILE A 106 23.49 -4.79 2.46
CA ILE A 106 24.64 -4.25 3.21
C ILE A 106 25.21 -5.20 4.26
N HIS A 107 24.51 -6.29 4.57
CA HIS A 107 24.79 -7.16 5.71
C HIS A 107 24.83 -8.64 5.29
N HIS A 108 25.79 -8.97 4.43
CA HIS A 108 26.04 -10.35 3.98
C HIS A 108 27.40 -10.88 4.49
N PRO A 109 27.47 -12.07 5.14
CA PRO A 109 28.72 -12.57 5.73
C PRO A 109 29.80 -12.97 4.72
N ALA A 110 29.44 -13.10 3.44
CA ALA A 110 30.34 -13.55 2.37
C ALA A 110 30.31 -12.66 1.11
N ARG A 111 29.71 -11.46 1.18
CA ARG A 111 29.68 -10.49 0.08
C ARG A 111 30.00 -9.10 0.64
N MET A 112 30.66 -8.27 -0.16
CA MET A 112 30.80 -6.85 0.18
C MET A 112 29.40 -6.18 0.14
N PRO A 113 29.19 -5.08 0.89
CA PRO A 113 27.99 -4.26 0.75
C PRO A 113 27.79 -3.84 -0.71
N GLU A 114 26.55 -3.91 -1.16
CA GLU A 114 26.15 -3.52 -2.52
C GLU A 114 26.06 -1.99 -2.64
N GLU A 115 26.32 -1.47 -3.84
CA GLU A 115 26.27 -0.05 -4.15
C GLU A 115 24.87 0.54 -3.88
N CYS A 116 24.85 1.78 -3.37
CA CYS A 116 23.68 2.48 -2.83
C CYS A 116 23.01 1.85 -1.57
N GLY A 117 23.58 0.79 -0.97
CA GLY A 117 22.95 0.10 0.15
C GLY A 117 22.86 0.91 1.45
N GLN A 118 23.82 1.81 1.70
CA GLN A 118 23.79 2.68 2.89
C GLN A 118 22.73 3.78 2.75
N GLU A 119 22.56 4.33 1.54
CA GLU A 119 21.54 5.29 1.18
C GLU A 119 20.14 4.66 1.27
N ALA A 120 19.99 3.42 0.80
CA ALA A 120 18.74 2.67 0.93
C ALA A 120 18.39 2.34 2.38
N LEU A 121 19.37 1.92 3.20
CA LEU A 121 19.20 1.78 4.65
C LEU A 121 18.73 3.09 5.27
N LYS A 122 19.41 4.21 4.95
CA LYS A 122 19.08 5.53 5.50
C LYS A 122 17.66 5.96 5.15
N ALA A 123 17.26 5.84 3.88
CA ALA A 123 15.91 6.20 3.43
C ALA A 123 14.84 5.35 4.14
N ASN A 124 15.07 4.04 4.30
CA ASN A 124 14.17 3.18 5.06
C ASN A 124 14.11 3.57 6.54
N ASN A 125 15.27 3.88 7.16
CA ASN A 125 15.36 4.33 8.55
C ASN A 125 14.53 5.62 8.79
N GLU A 126 14.70 6.63 7.93
CA GLU A 126 13.91 7.87 7.98
C GLU A 126 12.39 7.63 7.85
N LEU A 127 12.00 6.62 7.07
CA LEU A 127 10.59 6.25 6.87
C LEU A 127 9.99 5.51 8.08
N VAL A 128 10.72 4.64 8.78
CA VAL A 128 10.10 3.71 9.76
C VAL A 128 10.75 3.55 11.14
N GLU A 129 12.01 3.98 11.36
CA GLU A 129 12.73 3.70 12.62
C GLU A 129 12.01 4.30 13.84
N GLY A 130 11.82 3.48 14.89
CA GLY A 130 11.10 3.85 16.11
C GLY A 130 9.58 4.05 15.97
N LYS A 131 9.03 4.08 14.75
CA LYS A 131 7.61 4.36 14.48
C LYS A 131 6.75 3.11 14.65
N GLU A 132 5.44 3.34 14.86
CA GLU A 132 4.43 2.31 14.66
C GLU A 132 4.15 2.13 13.17
N ILE A 133 4.09 0.86 12.74
CA ILE A 133 3.75 0.47 11.38
C ILE A 133 2.60 -0.53 11.35
N ARG A 134 1.85 -0.48 10.25
CA ARG A 134 0.83 -1.45 9.87
C ARG A 134 1.41 -2.39 8.81
N LEU A 135 1.21 -3.69 9.01
CA LEU A 135 1.64 -4.74 8.08
C LEU A 135 0.45 -5.27 7.30
N GLU A 136 0.54 -5.20 5.98
CA GLU A 136 -0.44 -5.77 5.08
C GLU A 136 0.15 -6.97 4.34
N PHE A 137 -0.61 -8.06 4.26
CA PHE A 137 -0.16 -9.33 3.71
C PHE A 137 -0.82 -9.64 2.37
N ASP A 138 -0.07 -10.35 1.53
CA ASP A 138 -0.56 -10.99 0.31
C ASP A 138 -0.69 -12.52 0.54
N ARG A 139 -0.91 -13.30 -0.52
CA ARG A 139 -1.15 -14.76 -0.47
C ARG A 139 -0.07 -15.53 0.30
N THR A 140 1.21 -15.20 0.10
CA THR A 140 2.34 -15.81 0.80
C THR A 140 2.85 -14.88 1.89
N LYS A 141 2.60 -15.22 3.16
CA LYS A 141 2.90 -14.37 4.32
C LYS A 141 4.32 -14.52 4.91
N LYS A 142 5.07 -15.55 4.52
CA LYS A 142 6.43 -15.83 5.01
C LYS A 142 7.33 -16.35 3.91
N ASP A 143 8.62 -16.03 3.99
CA ASP A 143 9.64 -16.63 3.14
C ASP A 143 10.25 -17.92 3.74
N ARG A 144 11.17 -18.54 2.99
CA ARG A 144 11.89 -19.76 3.40
C ARG A 144 12.77 -19.59 4.65
N TYR A 145 13.04 -18.36 5.08
CA TYR A 145 13.83 -18.03 6.27
C TYR A 145 12.94 -17.66 7.47
N GLY A 146 11.61 -17.76 7.31
CA GLY A 146 10.64 -17.44 8.36
C GLY A 146 10.37 -15.95 8.54
N ARG A 147 10.97 -15.07 7.72
CA ARG A 147 10.66 -13.63 7.74
C ARG A 147 9.22 -13.42 7.29
N LEU A 148 8.52 -12.46 7.88
CA LEU A 148 7.22 -12.01 7.40
C LEU A 148 7.39 -11.30 6.05
N LEU A 149 6.56 -11.64 5.07
CA LEU A 149 6.48 -10.94 3.79
C LEU A 149 5.27 -10.00 3.84
N ALA A 150 5.52 -8.69 3.88
CA ALA A 150 4.47 -7.69 4.05
C ALA A 150 4.73 -6.43 3.21
N TYR A 151 3.64 -5.75 2.87
CA TYR A 151 3.63 -4.34 2.51
C TYR A 151 3.56 -3.52 3.80
N VAL A 152 4.35 -2.45 3.89
CA VAL A 152 4.57 -1.71 5.13
C VAL A 152 4.04 -0.28 5.02
N PHE A 153 3.24 0.10 6.00
CA PHE A 153 2.65 1.44 6.11
C PHE A 153 3.09 2.09 7.43
N ALA A 154 3.67 3.29 7.37
CA ALA A 154 4.05 4.09 8.54
C ALA A 154 3.14 5.31 8.62
N GLY A 155 2.08 5.22 9.43
CA GLY A 155 0.92 6.09 9.28
C GLY A 155 0.31 5.91 7.88
N ASP A 156 0.25 7.00 7.12
CA ASP A 156 -0.28 7.03 5.75
C ASP A 156 0.78 6.73 4.68
N ASN A 157 2.07 6.75 5.04
CA ASN A 157 3.18 6.53 4.10
C ASN A 157 3.26 5.05 3.71
N PHE A 158 3.02 4.74 2.43
CA PHE A 158 3.29 3.41 1.88
C PHE A 158 4.79 3.25 1.60
N VAL A 159 5.51 2.66 2.56
CA VAL A 159 6.97 2.63 2.61
C VAL A 159 7.58 1.93 1.40
N ASN A 160 7.01 0.79 0.95
CA ASN A 160 7.50 0.07 -0.22
C ASN A 160 7.47 0.94 -1.49
N ALA A 161 6.40 1.73 -1.67
CA ALA A 161 6.23 2.60 -2.82
C ALA A 161 7.22 3.76 -2.79
N GLU A 162 7.38 4.40 -1.63
CA GLU A 162 8.28 5.54 -1.46
C GLU A 162 9.76 5.16 -1.71
N LEU A 163 10.19 3.99 -1.24
CA LEU A 163 11.54 3.47 -1.50
C LEU A 163 11.80 3.24 -3.00
N ILE A 164 10.82 2.75 -3.77
CA ILE A 164 10.95 2.61 -5.22
C ILE A 164 10.97 3.99 -5.91
N LYS A 165 10.07 4.90 -5.50
CA LYS A 165 9.92 6.25 -6.06
C LYS A 165 11.20 7.09 -5.89
N GLN A 166 11.89 6.95 -4.77
CA GLN A 166 13.20 7.56 -4.52
C GLN A 166 14.37 6.82 -5.19
N GLY A 167 14.10 5.66 -5.81
CA GLY A 167 15.10 4.84 -6.49
C GLY A 167 15.99 4.03 -5.56
N TYR A 168 15.57 3.75 -4.32
CA TYR A 168 16.34 2.96 -3.34
C TYR A 168 16.00 1.47 -3.30
N ALA A 169 14.94 1.05 -4.01
CA ALA A 169 14.60 -0.36 -4.22
C ALA A 169 14.20 -0.65 -5.66
N ARG A 170 14.46 -1.88 -6.11
CA ARG A 170 14.03 -2.43 -7.40
C ARG A 170 12.76 -3.26 -7.22
N VAL A 171 11.93 -3.35 -8.25
CA VAL A 171 10.72 -4.20 -8.21
C VAL A 171 11.11 -5.66 -8.40
N THR A 172 10.60 -6.55 -7.56
CA THR A 172 10.77 -8.00 -7.73
C THR A 172 9.52 -8.66 -8.31
N ALA A 173 9.74 -9.64 -9.19
CA ALA A 173 8.70 -10.52 -9.67
C ALA A 173 8.40 -11.60 -8.62
N SER A 174 7.16 -11.65 -8.14
CA SER A 174 6.67 -12.74 -7.28
C SER A 174 5.63 -13.57 -8.01
N ARG A 175 5.67 -14.90 -7.85
CA ARG A 175 4.68 -15.80 -8.46
C ARG A 175 3.32 -15.77 -7.76
N THR A 176 3.27 -15.27 -6.53
CA THR A 176 2.09 -15.34 -5.65
C THR A 176 1.65 -14.01 -5.09
N ASN A 177 2.58 -13.06 -4.89
CA ASN A 177 2.30 -11.79 -4.24
C ASN A 177 2.45 -10.63 -5.22
N LEU A 178 1.37 -10.29 -5.93
CA LEU A 178 1.37 -9.33 -7.04
C LEU A 178 0.50 -8.08 -6.78
N LYS A 179 -0.08 -7.92 -5.57
CA LYS A 179 -1.11 -6.89 -5.29
C LYS A 179 -0.74 -5.47 -5.75
N TYR A 180 0.50 -5.05 -5.58
CA TYR A 180 1.00 -3.72 -5.95
C TYR A 180 2.06 -3.72 -7.07
N HIS A 181 2.17 -4.81 -7.84
CA HIS A 181 3.27 -4.97 -8.81
C HIS A 181 3.24 -3.90 -9.92
N GLU A 182 2.08 -3.59 -10.49
CA GLU A 182 1.96 -2.58 -11.56
C GLU A 182 2.26 -1.16 -11.06
N LEU A 183 1.82 -0.82 -9.84
CA LEU A 183 2.17 0.43 -9.17
C LEU A 183 3.69 0.56 -9.00
N PHE A 184 4.33 -0.49 -8.47
CA PHE A 184 5.78 -0.54 -8.28
C PHE A 184 6.52 -0.42 -9.62
N LEU A 185 6.06 -1.09 -10.69
CA LEU A 185 6.64 -0.94 -12.03
C LEU A 185 6.51 0.49 -12.58
N GLY A 186 5.40 1.18 -12.30
CA GLY A 186 5.22 2.59 -12.63
C GLY A 186 6.23 3.49 -11.92
N LEU A 187 6.32 3.37 -10.60
CA LEU A 187 7.26 4.12 -9.77
C LEU A 187 8.72 3.87 -10.12
N GLN A 188 9.08 2.64 -10.48
CA GLN A 188 10.45 2.32 -10.91
C GLN A 188 10.79 2.94 -12.26
N ARG A 189 9.82 3.08 -13.18
CA ARG A 189 10.04 3.83 -14.43
C ARG A 189 10.28 5.30 -14.12
N GLU A 190 9.42 5.94 -13.33
CA GLU A 190 9.61 7.33 -12.91
C GLU A 190 10.98 7.57 -12.25
N ALA A 191 11.39 6.69 -11.32
CA ALA A 191 12.69 6.81 -10.66
C ALA A 191 13.87 6.67 -11.64
N ARG A 192 13.75 5.85 -12.69
CA ARG A 192 14.75 5.72 -13.77
C ARG A 192 14.78 6.96 -14.67
N ASP A 193 13.61 7.41 -15.10
CA ASP A 193 13.47 8.55 -16.02
C ASP A 193 13.93 9.88 -15.39
N ASN A 194 14.12 9.89 -14.06
CA ASN A 194 14.60 11.03 -13.26
C ASN A 194 15.97 10.76 -12.57
N ASP A 195 16.72 9.73 -12.98
CA ASP A 195 18.04 9.37 -12.43
C ASP A 195 18.11 9.31 -10.88
N ARG A 196 17.05 8.82 -10.22
CA ARG A 196 16.98 8.81 -8.75
C ARG A 196 17.69 7.61 -8.14
N GLY A 197 18.38 7.81 -7.03
CA GLY A 197 18.99 6.73 -6.23
C GLY A 197 19.88 5.79 -7.06
N LEU A 198 19.48 4.52 -7.15
CA LEU A 198 20.13 3.46 -7.92
C LEU A 198 20.33 3.77 -9.41
N TRP A 199 19.56 4.69 -9.97
CA TRP A 199 19.57 4.99 -11.40
C TRP A 199 20.55 6.13 -11.75
N GLY A 200 20.84 7.02 -10.80
CA GLY A 200 21.79 8.14 -10.96
C GLY A 200 23.12 8.03 -10.19
N GLY A 201 23.39 6.89 -9.55
CA GLY A 201 24.66 6.63 -8.85
C GLY A 201 24.69 7.03 -7.37
N CYS A 202 23.56 6.86 -6.66
CA CYS A 202 23.36 7.04 -5.22
C CYS A 202 23.48 8.49 -4.69
N GLY A 203 22.65 8.83 -3.70
CA GLY A 203 22.79 10.03 -2.86
C GLY A 203 22.53 11.39 -3.53
N GLY A 204 22.54 11.48 -4.85
CA GLY A 204 22.37 12.72 -5.61
C GLY A 204 23.60 13.63 -5.51
N LYS A 205 24.30 13.84 -6.63
CA LYS A 205 25.34 14.89 -6.68
C LYS A 205 24.69 16.22 -6.33
N GLY A 206 25.10 16.83 -5.22
CA GLY A 206 24.74 18.21 -4.92
C GLY A 206 25.04 19.08 -6.15
N SER A 207 24.05 19.81 -6.61
CA SER A 207 24.15 20.64 -7.81
C SER A 207 25.33 21.60 -7.70
N LYS A 208 26.24 21.50 -8.66
CA LYS A 208 27.24 22.51 -8.97
C LYS A 208 26.72 23.41 -10.07
#